data_AF-A0A3M6UEK7-F1
#
_entry.id   AF-A0A3M6UEK7-F1
#
_cell.length_a   1.000
_cell.length_b   1.000
_cell.length_c   1.000
_cell.angle_alpha   90.00
_cell.angle_beta   90.00
_cell.angle_gamma   90.00
#
_symmetry.space_group_name_H-M   'P 1'
#
loop_
_entity.id
_entity.type
_entity.pdbx_description
1 polymer ?
#
loop_
_entity_poly.entity_id
_entity_poly.type
_entity_poly.pdbx_seq_one_letter_code
_entity_poly.pdbx_strand_id
1 'polypeptide(L)'
;MSNRTSQFTEPIGRQVGARVQQPSCILDLKAVKLEIICSKKNSRSVYASTVTAKSSKIIGLISDDRNLQEVKEKLINVDNAFQRLQEAHYDYSSESMDEDGIPKYQLYLGSEERKFGLFLQQIVDWITVTEEKLLADSLQLDSVVKPEDSISFAGAGASSRGSRASSVALARAKVAKLRAEIAMLEKRQALEEREEFCLALEAEMARISKGERALAAENQPRREPLLR
;
A
#
# COMPACT_ATOMS: atom_id res chain seq x y z
N MET A 1 73.55 -70.60 -25.06
CA MET A 1 73.10 -69.88 -23.87
C MET A 1 72.36 -68.65 -24.36
N SER A 2 71.05 -68.62 -24.12
CA SER A 2 70.08 -67.62 -24.61
C SER A 2 69.97 -66.42 -23.67
N ASN A 3 69.22 -65.40 -24.14
CA ASN A 3 68.67 -64.18 -23.49
C ASN A 3 69.35 -62.93 -24.10
N ARG A 4 68.78 -62.12 -25.01
CA ARG A 4 67.41 -61.64 -25.31
C ARG A 4 66.67 -61.07 -24.08
N THR A 5 66.77 -59.75 -23.91
CA THR A 5 65.72 -58.96 -23.24
C THR A 5 65.60 -57.58 -23.90
N SER A 6 64.62 -57.48 -24.79
CA SER A 6 63.98 -56.26 -25.25
C SER A 6 62.75 -56.05 -24.38
N GLN A 7 62.66 -54.97 -23.63
CA GLN A 7 61.41 -54.49 -23.01
C GLN A 7 61.47 -52.96 -22.99
N PHE A 8 60.77 -52.29 -23.91
CA PHE A 8 59.36 -51.87 -23.82
C PHE A 8 59.18 -50.68 -22.88
N THR A 9 59.21 -49.49 -23.48
CA THR A 9 58.93 -48.20 -22.84
C THR A 9 57.44 -48.13 -22.51
N GLU A 10 57.09 -48.13 -21.21
CA GLU A 10 55.73 -47.78 -20.77
C GLU A 10 55.47 -46.27 -20.94
N PRO A 11 54.29 -45.85 -21.43
CA PRO A 11 53.89 -44.47 -21.36
C PRO A 11 53.39 -44.15 -19.95
N ILE A 12 54.11 -43.27 -19.25
CA ILE A 12 53.67 -42.73 -17.95
C ILE A 12 52.32 -42.04 -18.16
N GLY A 13 51.30 -42.65 -17.56
CA GLY A 13 49.91 -42.20 -17.60
C GLY A 13 49.78 -40.74 -17.16
N ARG A 14 49.20 -39.94 -18.04
CA ARG A 14 48.79 -38.56 -17.77
C ARG A 14 47.64 -38.61 -16.76
N GLN A 15 47.96 -38.50 -15.48
CA GLN A 15 46.98 -38.38 -14.41
C GLN A 15 46.34 -36.98 -14.50
N VAL A 16 45.35 -36.83 -15.37
CA VAL A 16 44.45 -35.66 -15.38
C VAL A 16 43.53 -35.83 -14.19
N GLY A 17 43.98 -35.33 -13.02
CA GLY A 17 43.11 -35.12 -11.89
C GLY A 17 42.02 -34.14 -12.30
N ALA A 18 40.84 -34.68 -12.62
CA ALA A 18 39.64 -33.89 -12.85
C ALA A 18 39.40 -33.05 -11.60
N ARG A 19 39.71 -31.75 -11.66
CA ARG A 19 39.09 -30.80 -10.75
C ARG A 19 37.60 -30.93 -11.02
N VAL A 20 36.85 -31.44 -10.05
CA VAL A 20 35.40 -31.33 -10.04
C VAL A 20 35.11 -29.83 -9.98
N GLN A 21 35.01 -29.23 -11.16
CA GLN A 21 34.49 -27.88 -11.32
C GLN A 21 33.06 -27.98 -10.85
N GLN A 22 32.75 -27.43 -9.67
CA GLN A 22 31.36 -27.29 -9.27
C GLN A 22 30.64 -26.59 -10.43
N PRO A 23 29.61 -27.20 -11.01
CA PRO A 23 28.93 -26.61 -12.15
C PRO A 23 28.41 -25.22 -11.77
N SER A 24 28.38 -24.35 -12.77
CA SER A 24 27.91 -22.96 -12.81
C SER A 24 26.52 -22.69 -12.19
N CYS A 25 25.85 -23.71 -11.65
CA CYS A 25 24.49 -23.68 -11.12
C CYS A 25 24.28 -22.64 -10.00
N ILE A 26 25.28 -22.41 -9.14
CA ILE A 26 25.16 -21.42 -8.05
C ILE A 26 25.20 -19.98 -8.58
N LEU A 27 26.02 -19.73 -9.61
CA LEU A 27 26.09 -18.41 -10.25
C LEU A 27 24.82 -18.15 -11.06
N ASP A 28 24.29 -19.19 -11.71
CA ASP A 28 23.04 -19.14 -12.46
C ASP A 28 21.84 -18.80 -11.55
N LEU A 29 21.70 -19.47 -10.40
CA LEU A 29 20.63 -19.17 -9.44
C LEU A 29 20.71 -17.74 -8.87
N LYS A 30 21.92 -17.25 -8.57
CA LYS A 30 22.13 -15.87 -8.09
C LYS A 30 21.81 -14.85 -9.17
N ALA A 31 22.19 -15.12 -10.41
CA ALA A 31 21.86 -14.27 -11.55
C ALA A 31 20.34 -14.19 -11.77
N VAL A 32 19.65 -15.34 -11.75
CA VAL A 32 18.18 -15.41 -11.84
C VAL A 32 17.52 -14.63 -10.71
N LYS A 33 17.97 -14.78 -9.46
CA LYS A 33 17.42 -14.03 -8.32
C LYS A 33 17.60 -12.51 -8.49
N LEU A 34 18.77 -12.07 -8.94
CA LEU A 34 19.02 -10.65 -9.21
C LEU A 34 18.14 -10.11 -10.34
N GLU A 35 17.92 -10.89 -11.39
CA GLU A 35 17.03 -10.53 -12.48
C GLU A 35 15.58 -10.36 -12.01
N ILE A 36 15.08 -11.27 -11.16
CA ILE A 36 13.75 -11.18 -10.54
C ILE A 36 13.63 -9.90 -9.70
N ILE A 37 14.62 -9.62 -8.84
CA ILE A 37 14.64 -8.41 -8.00
C ILE A 37 14.64 -7.15 -8.87
N CYS A 38 15.46 -7.11 -9.92
CA CYS A 38 15.50 -5.99 -10.87
C CYS A 38 14.15 -5.80 -11.59
N SER A 39 13.55 -6.88 -12.06
CA SER A 39 12.23 -6.85 -12.71
C SER A 39 11.15 -6.31 -11.78
N LYS A 40 11.08 -6.81 -10.55
CA LYS A 40 10.12 -6.34 -9.53
C LYS A 40 10.35 -4.86 -9.17
N LYS A 41 11.61 -4.43 -9.03
CA LYS A 41 11.96 -3.02 -8.81
C LYS A 41 11.46 -2.12 -9.95
N ASN A 42 11.66 -2.56 -11.19
CA ASN A 42 11.21 -1.84 -12.38
C ASN A 42 9.68 -1.76 -12.43
N SER A 43 8.98 -2.86 -12.13
CA SER A 43 7.52 -2.90 -12.03
C SER A 43 6.99 -1.85 -11.05
N ARG A 44 7.55 -1.80 -9.82
CA ARG A 44 7.21 -0.75 -8.83
C ARG A 44 7.42 0.67 -9.39
N SER A 45 8.54 0.91 -10.07
CA SER A 45 8.84 2.22 -10.67
C SER A 45 7.84 2.61 -11.76
N VAL A 46 7.37 1.64 -12.56
CA VAL A 46 6.36 1.86 -13.61
C VAL A 46 5.02 2.26 -12.98
N TYR A 47 4.60 1.58 -11.91
CA TYR A 47 3.37 1.94 -11.20
C TYR A 47 3.46 3.32 -10.54
N ALA A 48 4.60 3.67 -9.93
CA ALA A 48 4.82 5.01 -9.36
C ALA A 48 4.70 6.12 -10.42
N SER A 49 5.28 5.87 -11.61
CA SER A 49 5.16 6.77 -12.76
C SER A 49 3.70 6.89 -13.23
N THR A 50 2.97 5.77 -13.21
CA THR A 50 1.55 5.74 -13.60
C THR A 50 0.67 6.53 -12.64
N VAL A 51 0.89 6.40 -11.32
CA VAL A 51 0.21 7.23 -10.30
C VAL A 51 0.47 8.70 -10.59
N THR A 52 1.74 9.08 -10.72
CA THR A 52 2.15 10.47 -10.99
C THR A 52 1.45 11.02 -12.25
N ALA A 53 1.48 10.29 -13.35
CA ALA A 53 0.87 10.71 -14.61
C ALA A 53 -0.65 10.88 -14.50
N LYS A 54 -1.33 10.01 -13.74
CA LYS A 54 -2.78 10.12 -13.53
C LYS A 54 -3.14 11.26 -12.57
N SER A 55 -2.36 11.46 -11.50
CA SER A 55 -2.52 12.60 -10.58
C SER A 55 -2.35 13.92 -11.32
N SER A 56 -1.32 14.07 -12.15
CA SER A 56 -1.11 15.29 -12.95
C SER A 56 -2.28 15.60 -13.88
N LYS A 57 -2.93 14.57 -14.46
CA LYS A 57 -4.13 14.77 -15.27
C LYS A 57 -5.28 15.35 -14.46
N ILE A 58 -5.49 14.89 -13.23
CA ILE A 58 -6.53 15.45 -12.35
C ILE A 58 -6.19 16.88 -11.94
N ILE A 59 -4.94 17.17 -11.60
CA ILE A 59 -4.50 18.54 -11.28
C ILE A 59 -4.77 19.51 -12.43
N GLY A 60 -4.66 19.06 -13.69
CA GLY A 60 -5.05 19.87 -14.85
C GLY A 60 -6.55 20.14 -14.96
N LEU A 61 -7.41 19.28 -14.41
CA LEU A 61 -8.86 19.40 -14.52
C LEU A 61 -9.49 20.29 -13.46
N ILE A 62 -8.91 20.38 -12.26
CA ILE A 62 -9.45 21.15 -11.12
C ILE A 62 -9.40 22.68 -11.32
N SER A 63 -8.96 23.16 -12.48
CA SER A 63 -9.04 24.59 -12.83
C SER A 63 -10.42 25.01 -13.35
N ASP A 64 -11.30 24.06 -13.69
CA ASP A 64 -12.65 24.33 -14.19
C ASP A 64 -13.68 23.49 -13.43
N ASP A 65 -14.58 24.17 -12.71
CA ASP A 65 -15.65 23.58 -11.91
C ASP A 65 -16.57 22.64 -12.73
N ARG A 66 -16.67 22.84 -14.04
CA ARG A 66 -17.47 21.98 -14.94
C ARG A 66 -16.92 20.57 -15.04
N ASN A 67 -15.64 20.36 -14.70
CA ASN A 67 -14.99 19.06 -14.73
C ASN A 67 -15.26 18.20 -13.48
N LEU A 68 -16.13 18.64 -12.57
CA LEU A 68 -16.40 17.97 -11.29
C LEU A 68 -16.63 16.45 -11.43
N GLN A 69 -17.46 16.04 -12.38
CA GLN A 69 -17.75 14.60 -12.58
C GLN A 69 -16.55 13.86 -13.16
N GLU A 70 -15.86 14.44 -14.13
CA GLU A 70 -14.66 13.83 -14.71
C GLU A 70 -13.55 13.66 -13.66
N VAL A 71 -13.37 14.64 -12.76
CA VAL A 71 -12.43 14.55 -11.65
C VAL A 71 -12.77 13.39 -10.71
N LYS A 72 -14.04 13.22 -10.34
CA LYS A 72 -14.51 12.11 -9.49
C LYS A 72 -14.27 10.74 -10.14
N GLU A 73 -14.60 10.60 -11.42
CA GLU A 73 -14.37 9.36 -12.16
C GLU A 73 -12.87 9.02 -12.28
N LYS A 74 -12.04 10.02 -12.57
CA LYS A 74 -10.59 9.80 -12.65
C LYS A 74 -9.97 9.51 -11.28
N LEU A 75 -10.55 9.97 -10.18
CA LEU A 75 -10.03 9.71 -8.84
C LEU A 75 -9.96 8.20 -8.55
N ILE A 76 -10.99 7.45 -8.92
CA ILE A 76 -11.03 5.98 -8.84
C ILE A 76 -9.86 5.35 -9.60
N ASN A 77 -9.53 5.91 -10.76
CA ASN A 77 -8.43 5.41 -11.59
C ASN A 77 -7.05 5.67 -10.99
N VAL A 78 -6.88 6.75 -10.21
CA VAL A 78 -5.62 7.04 -9.52
C VAL A 78 -5.50 6.16 -8.28
N ASP A 79 -6.59 6.00 -7.52
CA ASP A 79 -6.63 5.12 -6.36
C ASP A 79 -6.25 3.68 -6.73
N ASN A 80 -6.88 3.13 -7.77
CA ASN A 80 -6.52 1.81 -8.31
C ASN A 80 -5.03 1.74 -8.72
N ALA A 81 -4.48 2.79 -9.32
CA ALA A 81 -3.06 2.81 -9.69
C ALA A 81 -2.14 2.85 -8.47
N PHE A 82 -2.57 3.52 -7.39
CA PHE A 82 -1.84 3.58 -6.14
C PHE A 82 -1.86 2.24 -5.39
N GLN A 83 -2.99 1.54 -5.40
CA GLN A 83 -3.08 0.16 -4.89
C GLN A 83 -2.11 -0.78 -5.64
N ARG A 84 -2.02 -0.66 -6.98
CA ARG A 84 -1.03 -1.44 -7.76
C ARG A 84 0.42 -1.09 -7.41
N LEU A 85 0.70 0.16 -7.06
CA LEU A 85 2.01 0.56 -6.56
C LEU A 85 2.31 -0.10 -5.20
N GLN A 86 1.35 -0.13 -4.28
CA GLN A 86 1.49 -0.80 -2.97
C GLN A 86 1.74 -2.30 -3.15
N GLU A 87 0.95 -2.98 -3.98
CA GLU A 87 1.14 -4.40 -4.33
C GLU A 87 2.55 -4.64 -4.88
N ALA A 88 2.96 -3.89 -5.91
CA ALA A 88 4.28 -4.05 -6.52
C ALA A 88 5.42 -3.71 -5.56
N HIS A 89 5.20 -2.81 -4.60
CA HIS A 89 6.17 -2.54 -3.55
C HIS A 89 6.30 -3.72 -2.59
N TYR A 90 5.20 -4.31 -2.16
CA TYR A 90 5.21 -5.50 -1.30
C TYR A 90 5.88 -6.70 -1.98
N ASP A 91 5.55 -6.95 -3.26
CA ASP A 91 6.15 -8.02 -4.05
C ASP A 91 7.66 -7.87 -4.23
N TYR A 92 8.12 -6.63 -4.41
CA TYR A 92 9.54 -6.30 -4.48
C TYR A 92 10.24 -6.46 -3.13
N SER A 93 9.62 -5.93 -2.07
CA SER A 93 10.18 -5.97 -0.72
C SER A 93 10.34 -7.41 -0.25
N SER A 94 9.33 -8.28 -0.41
CA SER A 94 9.37 -9.70 -0.01
C SER A 94 10.50 -10.51 -0.66
N GLU A 95 10.88 -10.19 -1.90
CA GLU A 95 12.01 -10.84 -2.61
C GLU A 95 13.38 -10.30 -2.19
N SER A 96 13.41 -9.05 -1.72
CA SER A 96 14.62 -8.29 -1.46
C SER A 96 15.01 -8.25 0.03
N MET A 97 14.34 -9.03 0.88
CA MET A 97 14.55 -9.00 2.34
C MET A 97 15.87 -9.66 2.74
N ASP A 98 16.90 -8.83 2.93
CA ASP A 98 17.88 -8.97 4.02
C ASP A 98 17.40 -8.09 5.19
N GLU A 99 17.67 -8.50 6.44
CA GLU A 99 17.14 -7.89 7.69
C GLU A 99 17.40 -6.37 7.79
N ASP A 100 18.52 -5.89 7.24
CA ASP A 100 18.93 -4.47 7.18
C ASP A 100 18.16 -3.63 6.14
N GLY A 101 17.50 -4.27 5.17
CA GLY A 101 16.79 -3.60 4.08
C GLY A 101 15.39 -3.11 4.44
N ILE A 102 14.77 -3.73 5.46
CA ILE A 102 13.37 -3.52 5.85
C ILE A 102 13.03 -2.05 6.11
N PRO A 103 13.84 -1.28 6.89
CA PRO A 103 13.50 0.11 7.18
C PRO A 103 13.51 1.00 5.93
N LYS A 104 14.40 0.73 4.97
CA LYS A 104 14.54 1.54 3.75
C LYS A 104 13.32 1.40 2.84
N TYR A 105 12.73 0.21 2.76
CA TYR A 105 11.55 -0.03 1.95
C TYR A 105 10.30 0.61 2.57
N GLN A 106 10.11 0.46 3.88
CA GLN A 106 9.03 1.11 4.61
C GLN A 106 9.09 2.64 4.49
N LEU A 107 10.28 3.24 4.60
CA LEU A 107 10.47 4.68 4.41
C LEU A 107 10.08 5.14 3.00
N TYR A 108 10.38 4.35 1.96
CA TYR A 108 9.97 4.67 0.60
C TYR A 108 8.45 4.71 0.47
N LEU A 109 7.76 3.63 0.87
CA LEU A 109 6.30 3.54 0.70
C LEU A 109 5.59 4.61 1.54
N GLY A 110 6.00 4.80 2.80
CA GLY A 110 5.43 5.84 3.65
C GLY A 110 5.62 7.26 3.09
N SER A 111 6.70 7.50 2.32
CA SER A 111 6.88 8.78 1.62
C SER A 111 5.89 8.95 0.46
N GLU A 112 5.59 7.88 -0.29
CA GLU A 112 4.65 7.90 -1.41
C GLU A 112 3.20 8.00 -0.91
N GLU A 113 2.85 7.28 0.16
CA GLU A 113 1.55 7.37 0.82
C GLU A 113 1.27 8.78 1.32
N ARG A 114 2.27 9.44 1.92
CA ARG A 114 2.13 10.83 2.36
C ARG A 114 1.87 11.77 1.20
N LYS A 115 2.64 11.67 0.10
CA LYS A 115 2.45 12.51 -1.09
C LYS A 115 1.07 12.27 -1.71
N PHE A 116 0.66 11.01 -1.80
CA PHE A 116 -0.62 10.63 -2.35
C PHE A 116 -1.79 11.11 -1.47
N GLY A 117 -1.67 11.01 -0.15
CA GLY A 117 -2.65 11.54 0.80
C GLY A 117 -2.82 13.05 0.69
N LEU A 118 -1.72 13.81 0.57
CA LEU A 118 -1.78 15.26 0.33
C LEU A 118 -2.49 15.60 -0.99
N PHE A 119 -2.19 14.84 -2.04
CA PHE A 119 -2.89 14.95 -3.32
C PHE A 119 -4.39 14.68 -3.16
N LEU A 120 -4.78 13.56 -2.54
CA LEU A 120 -6.19 13.22 -2.35
C LEU A 120 -6.93 14.31 -1.55
N GLN A 121 -6.33 14.81 -0.48
CA GLN A 121 -6.91 15.88 0.33
C GLN A 121 -7.20 17.12 -0.52
N GLN A 122 -6.23 17.56 -1.32
CA GLN A 122 -6.39 18.69 -2.22
C GLN A 122 -7.58 18.50 -3.17
N ILE A 123 -7.73 17.30 -3.75
CA ILE A 123 -8.83 17.00 -4.68
C ILE A 123 -10.18 16.94 -3.95
N VAL A 124 -10.24 16.33 -2.78
CA VAL A 124 -11.48 16.24 -1.97
C VAL A 124 -11.95 17.61 -1.51
N ASP A 125 -11.03 18.47 -1.08
CA ASP A 125 -11.34 19.86 -0.70
C ASP A 125 -11.92 20.61 -1.88
N TRP A 126 -11.29 20.50 -3.06
CA TRP A 126 -11.80 21.12 -4.28
C TRP A 126 -13.19 20.60 -4.68
N ILE A 127 -13.42 19.27 -4.63
CA ILE A 127 -14.73 18.67 -4.90
C ILE A 127 -15.79 19.26 -3.96
N THR A 128 -15.49 19.32 -2.66
CA THR A 128 -16.43 19.79 -1.64
C THR A 128 -16.82 21.25 -1.89
N VAL A 129 -15.84 22.12 -2.10
CA VAL A 129 -16.09 23.56 -2.38
C VAL A 129 -16.88 23.74 -3.68
N THR A 130 -16.56 22.96 -4.71
CA THR A 130 -17.22 23.05 -6.02
C THR A 130 -18.68 22.59 -5.93
N GLU A 131 -18.96 21.50 -5.21
CA GLU A 131 -20.33 21.02 -4.97
C GLU A 131 -21.17 22.05 -4.21
N GLU A 132 -20.61 22.64 -3.16
CA GLU A 132 -21.30 23.67 -2.37
C GLU A 132 -21.64 24.89 -3.21
N LYS A 133 -20.72 25.33 -4.07
CA LYS A 133 -20.94 26.43 -5.02
C LYS A 133 -22.09 26.12 -5.99
N LEU A 134 -22.08 24.95 -6.64
CA LEU A 134 -23.13 24.55 -7.58
C LEU A 134 -24.51 24.42 -6.91
N LEU A 135 -24.54 23.95 -5.67
CA LEU A 135 -25.77 23.90 -4.87
C LEU A 135 -26.29 25.30 -4.53
N ALA A 136 -25.42 26.24 -4.17
CA ALA A 136 -25.79 27.63 -3.90
C ALA A 136 -26.34 28.33 -5.15
N ASP A 137 -25.69 28.15 -6.30
CA ASP A 137 -26.14 28.71 -7.58
C ASP A 137 -27.52 28.17 -7.98
N SER A 138 -27.76 26.88 -7.75
CA SER A 138 -29.07 26.25 -8.00
C SER A 138 -30.17 26.83 -7.10
N LEU A 139 -29.87 27.18 -5.85
CA LEU A 139 -30.82 27.79 -4.93
C LEU A 139 -31.13 29.26 -5.25
N GLN A 140 -30.16 30.00 -5.80
CA GLN A 140 -30.40 31.39 -6.24
C GLN A 140 -31.29 31.46 -7.48
N LEU A 141 -31.16 30.50 -8.40
CA LEU A 141 -32.01 30.44 -9.59
C LEU A 141 -33.49 30.22 -9.24
N ASP A 142 -33.77 29.39 -8.23
CA ASP A 142 -35.13 29.14 -7.72
C ASP A 142 -35.72 30.34 -6.93
N SER A 143 -34.90 31.35 -6.61
CA SER A 143 -35.28 32.55 -5.84
C SER A 143 -35.69 33.75 -6.71
N VAL A 144 -35.45 33.73 -8.02
CA VAL A 144 -35.82 34.82 -8.94
C VAL A 144 -37.28 34.64 -9.39
N VAL A 145 -38.20 34.75 -8.43
CA VAL A 145 -39.61 35.03 -8.71
C VAL A 145 -39.78 36.53 -8.52
N LYS A 146 -40.00 37.27 -9.61
CA LYS A 146 -40.29 38.70 -9.59
C LYS A 146 -41.47 39.00 -8.66
N PRO A 147 -41.41 40.02 -7.79
CA PRO A 147 -42.63 40.66 -7.30
C PRO A 147 -43.18 41.56 -8.41
N GLU A 148 -44.44 41.94 -8.28
CA GLU A 148 -45.25 42.81 -9.17
C GLU A 148 -46.04 41.97 -10.21
N ASP A 149 -47.37 41.92 -10.18
CA ASP A 149 -48.35 42.88 -9.66
C ASP A 149 -49.76 42.25 -9.57
N SER A 150 -50.54 42.57 -8.52
CA SER A 150 -52.03 42.55 -8.38
C SER A 150 -52.81 41.23 -8.68
N ILE A 151 -53.85 40.78 -7.96
CA ILE A 151 -55.09 41.41 -7.47
C ILE A 151 -55.74 40.50 -6.40
N SER A 152 -56.50 41.10 -5.48
CA SER A 152 -57.37 40.45 -4.49
C SER A 152 -58.30 39.38 -5.08
N PHE A 153 -58.31 38.20 -4.47
CA PHE A 153 -59.54 37.42 -4.35
C PHE A 153 -59.57 36.68 -3.01
N ALA A 154 -60.63 36.92 -2.25
CA ALA A 154 -60.95 36.15 -1.07
C ALA A 154 -61.19 34.69 -1.47
N GLY A 155 -60.37 33.79 -0.95
CA GLY A 155 -60.48 32.35 -1.20
C GLY A 155 -59.70 31.61 -0.13
N ALA A 156 -60.43 30.96 0.76
CA ALA A 156 -59.90 30.11 1.80
C ALA A 156 -58.90 29.09 1.24
N GLY A 157 -57.73 29.01 1.84
CA GLY A 157 -56.71 28.04 1.50
C GLY A 157 -55.75 27.89 2.68
N ALA A 158 -56.06 26.93 3.53
CA ALA A 158 -55.27 26.62 4.71
C ALA A 158 -53.81 26.33 4.35
N SER A 159 -52.95 26.88 5.20
CA SER A 159 -51.52 26.61 5.32
C SER A 159 -51.13 25.15 5.07
N SER A 160 -50.18 24.94 4.16
CA SER A 160 -49.26 23.78 4.18
C SER A 160 -48.01 24.06 3.32
N ARG A 161 -47.27 25.11 3.70
CA ARG A 161 -45.90 25.34 3.22
C ARG A 161 -44.96 24.50 4.09
N GLY A 162 -44.85 23.22 3.81
CA GLY A 162 -44.03 22.33 4.65
C GLY A 162 -43.70 21.01 4.01
N SER A 163 -42.90 20.98 2.93
CA SER A 163 -42.42 19.70 2.38
C SER A 163 -41.04 19.67 1.70
N ARG A 164 -40.37 20.81 1.41
CA ARG A 164 -39.02 20.77 0.78
C ARG A 164 -37.83 20.91 1.75
N ALA A 165 -38.01 21.48 2.94
CA ALA A 165 -36.96 21.52 3.97
C ALA A 165 -36.71 20.15 4.65
N SER A 166 -37.69 19.25 4.59
CA SER A 166 -37.66 17.93 5.24
C SER A 166 -36.70 16.94 4.55
N SER A 167 -36.60 16.95 3.22
CA SER A 167 -35.78 15.98 2.47
C SER A 167 -34.28 16.25 2.57
N VAL A 168 -33.87 17.52 2.51
CA VAL A 168 -32.45 17.92 2.60
C VAL A 168 -31.93 17.78 4.03
N ALA A 169 -32.73 18.12 5.04
CA ALA A 169 -32.36 17.90 6.44
C ALA A 169 -32.22 16.39 6.75
N LEU A 170 -33.12 15.56 6.23
CA LEU A 170 -33.04 14.10 6.34
C LEU A 170 -31.81 13.54 5.62
N ALA A 171 -31.49 14.03 4.42
CA ALA A 171 -30.29 13.63 3.67
C ALA A 171 -29.00 14.04 4.40
N ARG A 172 -28.93 15.27 4.93
CA ARG A 172 -27.80 15.75 5.74
C ARG A 172 -27.62 14.94 7.02
N ALA A 173 -28.72 14.58 7.69
CA ALA A 173 -28.69 13.71 8.87
C ALA A 173 -28.17 12.30 8.55
N LYS A 174 -28.54 11.73 7.39
CA LYS A 174 -28.01 10.43 6.92
C LYS A 174 -26.51 10.49 6.61
N VAL A 175 -26.05 11.55 5.94
CA VAL A 175 -24.61 11.75 5.65
C VAL A 175 -23.82 11.93 6.94
N ALA A 176 -24.32 12.71 7.90
CA ALA A 176 -23.68 12.88 9.19
C ALA A 176 -23.58 11.56 9.97
N LYS A 177 -24.63 10.74 9.94
CA LYS A 177 -24.63 9.41 10.57
C LYS A 177 -23.58 8.48 9.95
N LEU A 178 -23.52 8.40 8.63
CA LEU A 178 -22.55 7.56 7.93
C LEU A 178 -21.11 8.02 8.16
N ARG A 179 -20.86 9.33 8.21
CA ARG A 179 -19.54 9.88 8.57
C ARG A 179 -19.12 9.50 9.99
N ALA A 180 -20.05 9.52 10.95
CA ALA A 180 -19.77 9.07 12.31
C ALA A 180 -19.47 7.57 12.39
N GLU A 181 -20.16 6.76 11.58
CA GLU A 181 -19.93 5.31 11.50
C GLU A 181 -18.57 4.97 10.89
N ILE A 182 -18.18 5.65 9.79
CA ILE A 182 -16.85 5.52 9.19
C ILE A 182 -15.76 5.88 10.21
N ALA A 183 -15.89 7.02 10.89
CA ALA A 183 -14.91 7.44 11.90
C ALA A 183 -14.78 6.46 13.09
N MET A 184 -15.86 5.77 13.45
CA MET A 184 -15.80 4.72 14.48
C MET A 184 -15.13 3.44 13.98
N LEU A 185 -15.39 3.04 12.72
CA LEU A 185 -14.75 1.88 12.12
C LEU A 185 -13.24 2.10 11.93
N GLU A 186 -12.83 3.29 11.49
CA GLU A 186 -11.41 3.67 11.39
C GLU A 186 -10.72 3.64 12.76
N LYS A 187 -11.37 4.16 13.82
CA LYS A 187 -10.83 4.06 15.19
C LYS A 187 -10.74 2.62 15.68
N ARG A 188 -11.69 1.76 15.31
CA ARG A 188 -11.68 0.34 15.67
C ARG A 188 -10.53 -0.37 14.98
N GLN A 189 -10.34 -0.13 13.70
CA GLN A 189 -9.23 -0.69 12.93
C GLN A 189 -7.87 -0.23 13.48
N ALA A 190 -7.73 1.06 13.81
CA ALA A 190 -6.49 1.57 14.41
C ALA A 190 -6.19 0.97 15.80
N LEU A 191 -7.22 0.59 16.56
CA LEU A 191 -7.04 -0.14 17.82
C LEU A 191 -6.65 -1.59 17.59
N GLU A 192 -7.27 -2.26 16.62
CA GLU A 192 -6.97 -3.64 16.24
C GLU A 192 -5.53 -3.78 15.72
N GLU A 193 -5.09 -2.89 14.82
CA GLU A 193 -3.70 -2.83 14.34
C GLU A 193 -2.69 -2.57 15.48
N ARG A 194 -3.08 -1.76 16.47
CA ARG A 194 -2.24 -1.50 17.65
C ARG A 194 -2.17 -2.72 18.58
N GLU A 195 -3.26 -3.44 18.76
CA GLU A 195 -3.30 -4.69 19.53
C GLU A 195 -2.47 -5.78 18.85
N GLU A 196 -2.59 -5.94 17.53
CA GLU A 196 -1.75 -6.87 16.76
C GLU A 196 -0.26 -6.53 16.87
N PHE A 197 0.09 -5.24 16.80
CA PHE A 197 1.48 -4.80 16.98
C PHE A 197 2.00 -5.07 18.40
N CYS A 198 1.19 -4.83 19.44
CA CYS A 198 1.55 -5.15 20.82
C CYS A 198 1.77 -6.66 21.02
N LEU A 199 0.88 -7.50 20.47
CA LEU A 199 0.98 -8.96 20.55
C LEU A 199 2.20 -9.49 19.79
N ALA A 200 2.50 -8.92 18.61
CA ALA A 200 3.69 -9.27 17.84
C ALA A 200 4.99 -8.92 18.60
N LEU A 201 5.04 -7.75 19.23
CA LEU A 201 6.17 -7.34 20.06
C LEU A 201 6.33 -8.25 21.29
N GLU A 202 5.23 -8.61 21.95
CA GLU A 202 5.24 -9.51 23.10
C GLU A 202 5.71 -10.93 22.73
N ALA A 203 5.28 -11.45 21.57
CA ALA A 203 5.74 -12.74 21.04
C ALA A 203 7.24 -12.74 20.74
N GLU A 204 7.77 -11.64 20.20
CA GLU A 204 9.20 -11.53 19.91
C GLU A 204 10.03 -11.43 21.21
N MET A 205 9.56 -10.66 22.20
CA MET A 205 10.19 -10.66 23.54
C MET A 205 10.19 -12.05 24.18
N ALA A 206 9.11 -12.82 24.04
CA ALA A 206 9.03 -14.19 24.53
C ALA A 206 10.01 -15.13 23.82
N ARG A 207 10.20 -14.96 22.49
CA ARG A 207 11.20 -15.70 21.71
C ARG A 207 12.62 -15.39 22.17
N ILE A 208 12.97 -14.12 22.36
CA ILE A 208 14.27 -13.67 22.85
C ILE A 208 14.54 -14.26 24.25
N SER A 209 13.59 -14.12 25.18
CA SER A 209 13.72 -14.67 26.54
C SER A 209 13.85 -16.20 26.58
N LYS A 210 13.21 -16.91 25.63
CA LYS A 210 13.36 -18.36 25.49
C LYS A 210 14.75 -18.73 24.94
N GLY A 211 15.28 -17.96 24.00
CA GLY A 211 16.65 -18.10 23.49
C GLY A 211 17.69 -17.89 24.59
N GLU A 212 17.54 -16.85 25.41
CA GLU A 212 18.43 -16.57 26.55
C GLU A 212 18.41 -17.70 27.59
N ARG A 213 17.23 -18.27 27.89
CA ARG A 213 17.12 -19.42 28.81
C ARG A 213 17.74 -20.70 28.25
N ALA A 214 17.66 -20.93 26.93
CA ALA A 214 18.33 -22.06 26.28
C ALA A 214 19.87 -21.92 26.36
N LEU A 215 20.39 -20.71 26.11
CA LEU A 215 21.82 -20.40 26.23
C LEU A 215 22.32 -20.47 27.69
N ALA A 216 21.48 -20.13 28.67
CA ALA A 216 21.80 -20.27 30.09
C ALA A 216 21.78 -21.73 30.56
N ALA A 217 20.91 -22.57 29.99
CA ALA A 217 20.87 -24.02 30.27
C ALA A 217 22.06 -24.77 29.65
N GLU A 218 22.52 -24.34 28.47
CA GLU A 218 23.72 -24.89 27.81
C GLU A 218 25.02 -24.53 28.55
N ASN A 219 25.05 -23.38 29.24
CA ASN A 219 26.18 -22.93 30.06
C ASN A 219 26.15 -23.43 31.52
N GLN A 220 25.23 -24.32 31.90
CA GLN A 220 25.29 -24.95 33.22
C GLN A 220 26.41 -26.02 33.26
N PRO A 221 27.38 -25.94 34.19
CA PRO A 221 28.42 -26.95 34.31
C PRO A 221 27.77 -28.29 34.67
N ARG A 222 28.01 -29.32 33.84
CA ARG A 222 27.66 -30.72 34.13
C ARG A 222 28.19 -31.07 35.51
N ARG A 223 27.30 -31.16 36.51
CA ARG A 223 27.64 -31.75 37.80
C ARG A 223 27.83 -33.24 37.57
N GLU A 224 29.09 -33.67 37.56
CA GLU A 224 29.43 -35.09 37.54
C GLU A 224 28.84 -35.79 38.76
N PRO A 225 28.25 -36.98 38.60
CA PRO A 225 27.75 -37.74 39.73
C PRO A 225 28.93 -38.31 40.53
N LEU A 226 29.05 -37.89 41.79
CA LEU A 226 29.92 -38.53 42.77
C LEU A 226 29.41 -39.95 43.01
N LEU A 227 30.16 -40.93 42.49
CA LEU A 227 30.04 -42.34 42.84
C LEU A 227 30.33 -42.52 44.34
N ARG A 228 29.37 -43.10 45.06
CA ARG A 228 29.56 -43.74 46.37
C ARG A 228 28.84 -45.07 46.37
#